data_AF-A0A7W1JBD4-F1
#
_entry.id   AF-A0A7W1JBD4-F1
#
_cell.length_a   1.000
_cell.length_b   1.000
_cell.length_c   1.000
_cell.angle_alpha   90.00
_cell.angle_beta   90.00
_cell.angle_gamma   90.00
#
_symmetry.space_group_name_H-M   'P 1'
#
loop_
_entity.id
_entity.type
_entity.pdbx_description
1 polymer ?
#
loop_
_entity_poly.entity_id
_entity_poly.type
_entity_poly.pdbx_seq_one_letter_code
_entity_poly.pdbx_strand_id
1 'polypeptide(L)'
;ADWLRATLKRWGLLPALQGHLAKMRLGYDILRGRPSYDTLVGGHWRARGQVGATQDPLDSGSGMLWISPILPMTSAAVAEVERRARSVLHRHGFEYQVTYSLVSDRALCGVISICYDKSNAAETARARACHDALVDELVGAGYLPYRAAAPTIGRCRAAAPEFWAFTQRLKHALDPEGVIDPGRYIPAKSVAARPSPPSR
;
A
#
# COMPACT_ATOMS: atom_id res chain seq x y z
N ALA A 1 36.41 -30.21 19.66
CA ALA A 1 35.36 -29.38 19.03
C ALA A 1 35.66 -29.07 17.56
N ASP A 2 36.93 -28.89 17.19
CA ASP A 2 37.32 -28.46 15.83
C ASP A 2 37.19 -29.54 14.74
N TRP A 3 37.43 -30.81 15.08
CA TRP A 3 37.19 -31.93 14.17
C TRP A 3 35.72 -32.02 13.73
N LEU A 4 34.78 -31.81 14.66
CA LEU A 4 33.34 -31.86 14.36
C LEU A 4 32.94 -30.72 13.42
N ARG A 5 33.43 -29.50 13.68
CA ARG A 5 33.20 -28.33 12.80
C ARG A 5 33.79 -28.54 11.40
N ALA A 6 35.01 -29.07 11.31
CA ALA A 6 35.66 -29.35 10.02
C ALA A 6 34.90 -30.43 9.22
N THR A 7 34.40 -31.45 9.89
CA THR A 7 33.60 -32.53 9.28
C THR A 7 32.25 -32.00 8.79
N LEU A 8 31.53 -31.23 9.62
CA LEU A 8 30.26 -30.61 9.25
C LEU A 8 30.41 -29.58 8.12
N LYS A 9 31.54 -28.87 8.05
CA LYS A 9 31.86 -27.94 6.95
C LYS A 9 32.14 -28.69 5.65
N ARG A 10 32.91 -29.79 5.72
CA ARG A 10 33.25 -30.64 4.55
C ARG A 10 32.01 -31.29 3.91
N TRP A 11 30.96 -31.53 4.70
CA TRP A 11 29.71 -32.13 4.24
C TRP A 11 28.62 -31.09 3.93
N GLY A 12 28.93 -29.79 3.97
CA GLY A 12 27.98 -28.71 3.66
C GLY A 12 26.88 -28.48 4.72
N LEU A 13 26.85 -29.27 5.80
CA LEU A 13 25.85 -29.19 6.86
C LEU A 13 25.98 -27.91 7.69
N LEU A 14 27.21 -27.45 7.95
CA LEU A 14 27.45 -26.23 8.74
C LEU A 14 26.99 -24.95 8.00
N PRO A 15 27.33 -24.72 6.71
CA PRO A 15 26.76 -23.62 5.94
C PRO A 15 25.23 -23.68 5.81
N ALA A 16 24.64 -24.88 5.65
CA ALA A 16 23.20 -25.05 5.56
C ALA A 16 22.49 -24.65 6.88
N LEU A 17 23.00 -25.10 8.02
CA LEU A 17 22.52 -24.72 9.35
C LEU A 17 22.66 -23.21 9.60
N GLN A 18 23.79 -22.62 9.23
CA GLN A 18 24.00 -21.17 9.33
C GLN A 18 22.98 -20.40 8.49
N GLY A 19 22.72 -20.86 7.26
CA GLY A 19 21.69 -20.28 6.39
C GLY A 19 20.29 -20.37 6.98
N HIS A 20 19.91 -21.51 7.59
CA HIS A 20 18.62 -21.64 8.28
C HIS A 20 18.51 -20.74 9.50
N LEU A 21 19.55 -20.66 10.34
CA LEU A 21 19.56 -19.77 11.49
C LEU A 21 19.45 -18.29 11.09
N ALA A 22 20.11 -17.89 10.00
CA ALA A 22 19.99 -16.54 9.45
C ALA A 22 18.54 -16.22 9.02
N LYS A 23 17.87 -17.14 8.32
CA LYS A 23 16.46 -17.00 7.94
C LYS A 23 15.53 -16.95 9.16
N MET A 24 15.75 -17.80 10.15
CA MET A 24 14.96 -17.79 11.39
C MET A 24 15.13 -16.48 12.16
N ARG A 25 16.35 -15.95 12.21
CA ARG A 25 16.64 -14.65 12.84
C ARG A 25 15.93 -13.51 12.13
N LEU A 26 15.97 -13.48 10.79
CA LEU A 26 15.22 -12.50 9.99
C LEU A 26 13.71 -12.57 10.30
N GLY A 27 13.14 -13.77 10.31
CA GLY A 27 11.72 -13.96 10.65
C GLY A 27 11.39 -13.51 12.08
N TYR A 28 12.25 -13.84 13.04
CA TYR A 28 12.10 -13.43 14.44
C TYR A 28 12.17 -11.90 14.61
N ASP A 29 13.11 -11.24 13.93
CA ASP A 29 13.25 -9.78 14.00
C ASP A 29 12.04 -9.08 13.37
N ILE A 30 11.50 -9.59 12.25
CA ILE A 30 10.25 -9.10 11.66
C ILE A 30 9.08 -9.22 12.64
N LEU A 31 8.93 -10.37 13.31
CA LEU A 31 7.87 -10.57 14.33
C LEU A 31 8.03 -9.65 15.55
N ARG A 32 9.24 -9.17 15.81
CA ARG A 32 9.53 -8.17 16.84
C ARG A 32 9.36 -6.72 16.38
N GLY A 33 8.87 -6.49 15.15
CA GLY A 33 8.74 -5.16 14.58
C GLY A 33 10.06 -4.51 14.18
N ARG A 34 11.10 -5.33 13.90
CA ARG A 34 12.42 -4.88 13.42
C ARG A 34 12.63 -5.38 11.99
N PRO A 35 12.00 -4.74 10.99
CA PRO A 35 12.21 -5.12 9.60
C PRO A 35 13.65 -4.81 9.16
N SER A 36 14.19 -5.61 8.24
CA SER A 36 15.44 -5.28 7.55
C SER A 36 15.19 -4.31 6.40
N TYR A 37 16.22 -3.56 6.01
CA TYR A 37 16.16 -2.67 4.84
C TYR A 37 15.81 -3.42 3.55
N ASP A 38 16.23 -4.69 3.44
CA ASP A 38 15.95 -5.55 2.28
C ASP A 38 14.45 -5.70 1.97
N THR A 39 13.58 -5.49 2.97
CA THR A 39 12.12 -5.51 2.77
C THR A 39 11.60 -4.37 1.91
N LEU A 40 12.41 -3.33 1.68
CA LEU A 40 12.05 -2.12 0.93
C LEU A 40 12.47 -2.17 -0.53
N VAL A 41 13.27 -3.17 -0.93
CA VAL A 41 13.81 -3.29 -2.29
C VAL A 41 12.73 -3.21 -3.37
N GLY A 42 11.54 -3.78 -3.13
CA GLY A 42 10.41 -3.69 -4.06
C GLY A 42 9.90 -2.26 -4.27
N GLY A 43 9.95 -1.41 -3.24
CA GLY A 43 9.55 -0.01 -3.32
C GLY A 43 10.52 0.86 -4.14
N HIS A 44 11.72 0.35 -4.41
CA HIS A 44 12.78 1.06 -5.13
C HIS A 44 12.74 0.82 -6.65
N TRP A 45 11.72 0.12 -7.16
CA TRP A 45 11.60 -0.30 -8.57
C TRP A 45 11.92 0.79 -9.61
N ARG A 46 11.52 2.05 -9.36
CA ARG A 46 11.75 3.19 -10.27
C ARG A 46 12.77 4.21 -9.78
N ALA A 47 13.39 3.96 -8.62
CA ALA A 47 14.37 4.89 -8.07
C ALA A 47 15.62 4.96 -8.97
N ARG A 48 16.11 6.18 -9.21
CA ARG A 48 17.27 6.42 -10.10
C ARG A 48 18.57 6.76 -9.34
N GLY A 49 18.50 7.00 -8.04
CA GLY A 49 19.65 7.36 -7.19
C GLY A 49 20.36 6.16 -6.54
N GLN A 50 21.35 6.43 -5.69
CA GLN A 50 21.99 5.42 -4.84
C GLN A 50 21.04 5.00 -3.71
N VAL A 51 20.18 4.04 -4.02
CA VAL A 51 19.25 3.47 -3.05
C VAL A 51 20.00 2.69 -1.98
N GLY A 52 19.64 2.88 -0.70
CA GLY A 52 20.19 2.10 0.40
C GLY A 52 21.52 2.57 0.98
N ALA A 53 22.05 3.71 0.53
CA ALA A 53 23.30 4.27 1.05
C ALA A 53 23.27 4.53 2.58
N THR A 54 22.14 5.03 3.10
CA THR A 54 21.98 5.36 4.53
C THR A 54 21.15 4.34 5.30
N GLN A 55 20.56 3.35 4.61
CA GLN A 55 19.49 2.49 5.12
C GLN A 55 18.25 3.23 5.68
N ASP A 56 18.18 4.56 5.51
CA ASP A 56 16.96 5.32 5.78
C ASP A 56 16.04 5.24 4.53
N PRO A 57 14.79 4.78 4.68
CA PRO A 57 13.83 4.75 3.57
C PRO A 57 13.57 6.12 2.95
N LEU A 58 13.67 7.20 3.73
CA LEU A 58 13.38 8.56 3.29
C LEU A 58 14.42 9.12 2.31
N ASP A 59 15.66 8.63 2.39
CA ASP A 59 16.78 9.07 1.56
C ASP A 59 16.84 8.36 0.19
N SER A 60 16.00 7.34 -0.01
CA SER A 60 16.03 6.49 -1.21
C SER A 60 15.58 7.20 -2.49
N GLY A 61 14.99 8.40 -2.41
CA GLY A 61 14.35 9.07 -3.55
C GLY A 61 13.15 8.29 -4.13
N SER A 62 12.70 7.23 -3.45
CA SER A 62 11.65 6.35 -3.94
C SER A 62 10.27 6.86 -3.52
N GLY A 63 9.35 6.88 -4.48
CA GLY A 63 7.94 7.12 -4.25
C GLY A 63 7.15 5.83 -4.38
N MET A 64 6.22 5.59 -3.46
CA MET A 64 5.31 4.46 -3.52
C MET A 64 3.89 4.89 -3.13
N LEU A 65 2.93 4.56 -3.98
CA LEU A 65 1.50 4.59 -3.69
C LEU A 65 0.95 3.18 -3.87
N TRP A 66 -0.19 2.88 -3.26
CA TRP A 66 -0.83 1.58 -3.44
C TRP A 66 -2.34 1.68 -3.24
N ILE A 67 -3.06 0.75 -3.86
CA ILE A 67 -4.47 0.48 -3.57
C ILE A 67 -4.63 -0.98 -3.14
N SER A 68 -5.63 -1.26 -2.31
CA SER A 68 -5.82 -2.59 -1.72
C SER A 68 -7.22 -3.20 -1.89
N PRO A 69 -7.72 -3.37 -3.13
CA PRO A 69 -9.04 -3.96 -3.37
C PRO A 69 -9.21 -5.32 -2.68
N ILE A 70 -10.38 -5.52 -2.08
CA ILE A 70 -10.91 -6.84 -1.73
C ILE A 70 -11.67 -7.39 -2.93
N LEU A 71 -11.46 -8.67 -3.23
CA LEU A 71 -12.11 -9.36 -4.33
C LEU A 71 -12.49 -10.79 -3.92
N PRO A 72 -13.53 -11.38 -4.52
CA PRO A 72 -13.82 -12.80 -4.36
C PRO A 72 -12.63 -13.68 -4.77
N MET A 73 -12.42 -14.80 -4.07
CA MET A 73 -11.42 -15.80 -4.42
C MET A 73 -11.87 -16.61 -5.66
N THR A 74 -11.94 -15.93 -6.80
CA THR A 74 -12.33 -16.51 -8.09
C THR A 74 -11.42 -16.02 -9.19
N SER A 75 -11.14 -16.86 -10.18
CA SER A 75 -10.34 -16.48 -11.35
C SER A 75 -10.96 -15.32 -12.13
N ALA A 76 -12.29 -15.28 -12.23
CA ALA A 76 -13.02 -14.21 -12.91
C ALA A 76 -12.77 -12.84 -12.27
N ALA A 77 -12.85 -12.74 -10.93
CA ALA A 77 -12.60 -11.48 -10.23
C ALA A 77 -11.14 -11.04 -10.35
N VAL A 78 -10.18 -11.97 -10.24
CA VAL A 78 -8.76 -11.68 -10.43
C VAL A 78 -8.50 -11.14 -11.84
N ALA A 79 -9.01 -11.82 -12.87
CA ALA A 79 -8.85 -11.42 -14.27
C ALA A 79 -9.50 -10.06 -14.57
N GLU A 80 -10.66 -9.76 -13.97
CA GLU A 80 -11.31 -8.47 -14.13
C GLU A 80 -10.50 -7.34 -13.50
N VAL A 81 -10.07 -7.50 -12.24
CA VAL A 81 -9.22 -6.51 -11.55
C VAL A 81 -7.93 -6.28 -12.31
N GLU A 82 -7.27 -7.35 -12.76
CA GLU A 82 -6.03 -7.27 -13.54
C GLU A 82 -6.24 -6.47 -14.83
N ARG A 83 -7.26 -6.81 -15.63
CA ARG A 83 -7.57 -6.12 -16.90
C ARG A 83 -7.80 -4.63 -16.69
N ARG A 84 -8.62 -4.26 -15.69
CA ARG A 84 -8.96 -2.87 -15.37
C ARG A 84 -7.73 -2.11 -14.88
N ALA A 85 -7.01 -2.67 -13.91
CA ALA A 85 -5.84 -2.04 -13.32
C ALA A 85 -4.71 -1.85 -14.32
N ARG A 86 -4.37 -2.88 -15.12
CA ARG A 86 -3.36 -2.78 -16.19
C ARG A 86 -3.68 -1.67 -17.17
N SER A 87 -4.95 -1.58 -17.58
CA SER A 87 -5.39 -0.54 -18.52
C SER A 87 -5.16 0.87 -17.96
N VAL A 88 -5.52 1.13 -16.71
CA VAL A 88 -5.26 2.41 -16.05
C VAL A 88 -3.76 2.67 -15.92
N LEU A 89 -3.01 1.74 -15.32
CA LEU A 89 -1.58 1.91 -15.05
C LEU A 89 -0.78 2.19 -16.33
N HIS A 90 -1.03 1.43 -17.40
CA HIS A 90 -0.34 1.61 -18.67
C HIS A 90 -0.65 2.97 -19.31
N ARG A 91 -1.89 3.47 -19.24
CA ARG A 91 -2.24 4.82 -19.75
C ARG A 91 -1.45 5.93 -19.06
N HIS A 92 -1.07 5.74 -17.80
CA HIS A 92 -0.26 6.69 -17.03
C HIS A 92 1.25 6.39 -17.08
N GLY A 93 1.65 5.32 -17.79
CA GLY A 93 3.05 4.92 -17.95
C GLY A 93 3.63 4.20 -16.73
N PHE A 94 2.85 3.39 -16.02
CA PHE A 94 3.26 2.56 -14.88
C PHE A 94 3.05 1.06 -15.14
N GLU A 95 3.88 0.21 -14.54
CA GLU A 95 3.73 -1.25 -14.60
C GLU A 95 2.66 -1.76 -13.63
N TYR A 96 2.02 -2.87 -14.00
CA TYR A 96 1.15 -3.60 -13.07
C TYR A 96 1.97 -4.48 -12.14
N GLN A 97 2.04 -4.08 -10.88
CA GLN A 97 2.68 -4.81 -9.78
C GLN A 97 1.64 -5.09 -8.72
N VAL A 98 1.36 -6.37 -8.45
CA VAL A 98 0.33 -6.79 -7.50
C VAL A 98 0.81 -7.95 -6.64
N THR A 99 0.42 -7.92 -5.37
CA THR A 99 0.48 -9.07 -4.48
C THR A 99 -0.94 -9.44 -4.07
N TYR A 100 -1.36 -10.68 -4.33
CA TYR A 100 -2.62 -11.21 -3.83
C TYR A 100 -2.38 -12.03 -2.57
N SER A 101 -3.02 -11.62 -1.48
CA SER A 101 -3.00 -12.34 -0.21
C SER A 101 -4.37 -12.95 0.05
N LEU A 102 -4.40 -14.22 0.45
CA LEU A 102 -5.61 -14.88 0.90
C LEU A 102 -6.02 -14.33 2.27
N VAL A 103 -7.21 -13.74 2.36
CA VAL A 103 -7.76 -13.22 3.62
C VAL A 103 -8.69 -14.24 4.27
N SER A 104 -9.45 -14.96 3.45
CA SER A 104 -10.32 -16.08 3.84
C SER A 104 -10.46 -17.06 2.69
N ASP A 105 -11.20 -18.16 2.89
CA ASP A 105 -11.59 -19.12 1.86
C ASP A 105 -12.41 -18.49 0.71
N ARG A 106 -12.90 -17.26 0.88
CA ARG A 106 -13.79 -16.57 -0.07
C ARG A 106 -13.23 -15.26 -0.61
N ALA A 107 -12.16 -14.73 -0.04
CA ALA A 107 -11.69 -13.38 -0.35
C ALA A 107 -10.17 -13.27 -0.46
N LEU A 108 -9.74 -12.53 -1.48
CA LEU A 108 -8.36 -12.08 -1.65
C LEU A 108 -8.27 -10.58 -1.37
N CYS A 109 -7.12 -10.16 -0.86
CA CYS A 109 -6.69 -8.77 -0.83
C CYS A 109 -5.60 -8.59 -1.87
N GLY A 110 -5.85 -7.79 -2.90
CA GLY A 110 -4.85 -7.42 -3.89
C GLY A 110 -4.20 -6.11 -3.50
N VAL A 111 -2.90 -6.09 -3.24
CA VAL A 111 -2.13 -4.86 -3.04
C VAL A 111 -1.46 -4.50 -4.36
N ILE A 112 -1.99 -3.48 -5.04
CA ILE A 112 -1.47 -2.99 -6.33
C ILE A 112 -0.61 -1.76 -6.05
N SER A 113 0.66 -1.81 -6.43
CA SER A 113 1.65 -0.77 -6.14
C SER A 113 1.95 0.11 -7.35
N ILE A 114 2.15 1.40 -7.10
CA ILE A 114 2.63 2.40 -8.06
C ILE A 114 3.94 2.95 -7.51
N CYS A 115 5.06 2.42 -8.02
CA CYS A 115 6.39 2.91 -7.70
C CYS A 115 6.78 4.01 -8.70
N TYR A 116 7.44 5.07 -8.23
CA TYR A 116 7.85 6.23 -9.06
C TYR A 116 9.12 6.87 -8.50
N ASP A 117 9.82 7.63 -9.33
CA ASP A 117 10.91 8.49 -8.86
C ASP A 117 10.35 9.74 -8.18
N LYS A 118 10.55 9.85 -6.86
CA LYS A 118 10.06 10.98 -6.06
C LYS A 118 10.81 12.27 -6.37
N SER A 119 12.03 12.19 -6.89
CA SER A 119 12.79 13.36 -7.34
C SER A 119 12.24 13.96 -8.64
N ASN A 120 11.49 13.18 -9.41
CA ASN A 120 10.85 13.63 -10.64
C ASN A 120 9.43 14.16 -10.34
N ALA A 121 9.28 15.48 -10.32
CA ALA A 121 8.00 16.13 -10.04
C ALA A 121 6.88 15.76 -11.04
N ALA A 122 7.24 15.58 -12.32
CA ALA A 122 6.29 15.21 -13.37
C ALA A 122 5.82 13.75 -13.21
N GLU A 123 6.74 12.82 -12.93
CA GLU A 123 6.37 11.42 -12.65
C GLU A 123 5.54 11.31 -11.38
N THR A 124 5.91 12.06 -10.35
CA THR A 124 5.19 12.16 -9.09
C THR A 124 3.75 12.64 -9.28
N ALA A 125 3.51 13.66 -10.12
CA ALA A 125 2.16 14.10 -10.46
C ALA A 125 1.38 13.04 -11.25
N ARG A 126 2.02 12.37 -12.22
CA ARG A 126 1.41 11.25 -12.96
C ARG A 126 1.05 10.08 -12.06
N ALA A 127 1.88 9.75 -11.07
CA ALA A 127 1.63 8.67 -10.12
C ALA A 127 0.38 8.94 -9.27
N ARG A 128 0.19 10.18 -8.81
CA ARG A 128 -1.03 10.58 -8.09
C ARG A 128 -2.27 10.51 -8.97
N ALA A 129 -2.18 11.04 -10.19
CA ALA A 129 -3.28 10.95 -11.15
C ALA A 129 -3.64 9.49 -11.47
N CYS A 130 -2.63 8.63 -11.63
CA CYS A 130 -2.80 7.20 -11.84
C CYS A 130 -3.46 6.51 -10.65
N HIS A 131 -3.02 6.82 -9.43
CA HIS A 131 -3.63 6.30 -8.20
C HIS A 131 -5.11 6.67 -8.13
N ASP A 132 -5.45 7.93 -8.36
CA ASP A 132 -6.81 8.43 -8.28
C ASP A 132 -7.72 7.79 -9.34
N ALA A 133 -7.24 7.69 -10.59
CA ALA A 133 -7.97 7.00 -11.65
C ALA A 133 -8.15 5.49 -11.36
N LEU A 134 -7.15 4.85 -10.74
CA LEU A 134 -7.22 3.44 -10.38
C LEU A 134 -8.21 3.19 -9.24
N VAL A 135 -8.27 4.09 -8.26
CA VAL A 135 -9.28 4.08 -7.19
C VAL A 135 -10.67 4.21 -7.79
N ASP A 136 -10.90 5.21 -8.62
CA ASP A 136 -12.22 5.46 -9.20
C ASP A 136 -12.68 4.27 -10.07
N GLU A 137 -11.78 3.69 -10.88
CA GLU A 137 -12.06 2.52 -11.71
C GLU A 137 -12.43 1.28 -10.88
N LEU A 138 -11.63 0.95 -9.86
CA LEU A 138 -11.85 -0.27 -9.07
C LEU A 138 -13.03 -0.13 -8.11
N VAL A 139 -13.19 1.03 -7.47
CA VAL A 139 -14.35 1.31 -6.62
C VAL A 139 -15.63 1.33 -7.46
N GLY A 140 -15.61 1.93 -8.64
CA GLY A 140 -16.75 1.93 -9.57
C GLY A 140 -17.14 0.53 -10.04
N ALA A 141 -16.20 -0.40 -10.10
CA ALA A 141 -16.44 -1.81 -10.38
C ALA A 141 -16.81 -2.65 -9.13
N GLY A 142 -16.92 -2.04 -7.95
CA GLY A 142 -17.31 -2.72 -6.70
C GLY A 142 -16.15 -3.31 -5.89
N TYR A 143 -14.89 -3.09 -6.30
CA TYR A 143 -13.70 -3.57 -5.60
C TYR A 143 -13.18 -2.51 -4.61
N LEU A 144 -13.77 -2.49 -3.43
CA LEU A 144 -13.43 -1.53 -2.37
C LEU A 144 -12.08 -1.86 -1.68
N PRO A 145 -11.28 -0.85 -1.30
CA PRO A 145 -10.04 -1.08 -0.58
C PRO A 145 -10.30 -1.47 0.88
N TYR A 146 -9.56 -2.45 1.42
CA TYR A 146 -9.63 -2.77 2.87
C TYR A 146 -8.93 -1.72 3.73
N ARG A 147 -7.91 -1.07 3.16
CA ARG A 147 -7.12 -0.03 3.81
C ARG A 147 -6.82 1.08 2.82
N ALA A 148 -7.00 2.32 3.24
CA ALA A 148 -6.76 3.47 2.38
C ALA A 148 -6.34 4.70 3.19
N ALA A 149 -5.66 5.63 2.53
CA ALA A 149 -5.41 6.96 3.09
C ALA A 149 -6.72 7.77 3.13
N ALA A 150 -6.78 8.80 3.98
CA ALA A 150 -7.97 9.65 4.11
C ALA A 150 -8.50 10.22 2.77
N PRO A 151 -7.66 10.71 1.83
CA PRO A 151 -8.14 11.17 0.53
C PRO A 151 -8.83 10.06 -0.29
N THR A 152 -8.30 8.84 -0.23
CA THR A 152 -8.86 7.66 -0.92
C THR A 152 -10.22 7.24 -0.33
N ILE A 153 -10.38 7.33 0.99
CA ILE A 153 -11.67 7.03 1.65
C ILE A 153 -12.78 7.96 1.15
N GLY A 154 -12.48 9.23 0.90
CA GLY A 154 -13.43 10.18 0.32
C GLY A 154 -14.02 9.70 -1.01
N ARG A 155 -13.20 9.07 -1.85
CA ARG A 155 -13.62 8.50 -3.15
C ARG A 155 -14.52 7.27 -3.01
N CYS A 156 -14.46 6.57 -1.88
CA CYS A 156 -15.30 5.41 -1.58
C CYS A 156 -16.72 5.79 -1.10
N ARG A 157 -17.01 7.10 -0.93
CA ARG A 157 -18.28 7.57 -0.34
C ARG A 157 -19.50 7.11 -1.15
N ALA A 158 -19.41 7.15 -2.48
CA ALA A 158 -20.52 6.81 -3.35
C ALA A 158 -20.89 5.31 -3.30
N ALA A 159 -19.97 4.44 -2.89
CA ALA A 159 -20.20 3.00 -2.88
C ALA A 159 -21.09 2.52 -1.72
N ALA A 160 -21.22 3.30 -0.65
CA ALA A 160 -22.01 2.92 0.54
C ALA A 160 -22.55 4.17 1.29
N PRO A 161 -23.41 4.99 0.66
CA PRO A 161 -23.78 6.30 1.19
C PRO A 161 -24.45 6.24 2.58
N GLU A 162 -25.25 5.22 2.86
CA GLU A 162 -25.94 5.05 4.15
C GLU A 162 -24.95 4.71 5.27
N PHE A 163 -23.97 3.84 4.98
CA PHE A 163 -22.89 3.51 5.92
C PHE A 163 -22.07 4.75 6.29
N TRP A 164 -21.72 5.57 5.30
CA TRP A 164 -20.98 6.80 5.54
C TRP A 164 -21.80 7.85 6.28
N ALA A 165 -23.10 7.96 6.00
CA ALA A 165 -23.99 8.84 6.75
C ALA A 165 -24.11 8.41 8.22
N PHE A 166 -24.19 7.11 8.49
CA PHE A 166 -24.22 6.58 9.86
C PHE A 166 -22.92 6.85 10.62
N THR A 167 -21.77 6.52 10.03
CA THR A 167 -20.45 6.76 10.66
C THR A 167 -20.19 8.24 10.91
N GLN A 168 -20.64 9.13 10.02
CA GLN A 168 -20.58 10.58 10.23
C GLN A 168 -21.42 11.03 11.44
N ARG A 169 -22.62 10.48 11.64
CA ARG A 169 -23.43 10.79 12.83
C ARG A 169 -22.75 10.31 14.11
N LEU A 170 -22.20 9.10 14.10
CA LEU A 170 -21.46 8.55 15.24
C LEU A 170 -20.23 9.42 15.58
N LYS A 171 -19.47 9.82 14.56
CA LYS A 171 -18.33 10.72 14.72
C LYS A 171 -18.73 12.05 15.34
N HIS A 172 -19.81 12.65 14.85
CA HIS A 172 -20.28 13.92 15.38
C HIS A 172 -20.78 13.81 16.84
N ALA A 173 -21.38 12.68 17.22
CA ALA A 173 -21.81 12.45 18.60
C ALA A 173 -20.62 12.29 19.57
N LEU A 174 -19.50 11.70 19.12
CA LEU A 174 -18.32 11.44 19.95
C LEU A 174 -17.27 12.56 19.90
N ASP A 175 -17.22 13.31 18.81
CA ASP A 175 -16.28 14.40 18.58
C ASP A 175 -17.01 15.56 17.84
N PRO A 176 -17.86 16.32 18.56
CA PRO A 176 -18.66 17.39 17.98
C PRO A 176 -17.82 18.48 17.29
N GLU A 177 -16.66 18.79 17.87
CA GLU A 177 -15.72 19.81 17.40
C GLU A 177 -14.76 19.30 16.31
N GLY A 178 -14.76 17.98 16.03
CA GLY A 178 -13.96 17.38 14.96
C GLY A 178 -12.44 17.43 15.20
N VAL A 179 -12.00 17.38 16.45
CA VAL A 179 -10.59 17.48 16.85
C VAL A 179 -9.80 16.22 16.50
N ILE A 180 -10.45 15.04 16.56
CA ILE A 180 -9.78 13.75 16.42
C ILE A 180 -9.74 13.34 14.94
N ASP A 181 -8.59 13.56 14.30
CA ASP A 181 -8.19 13.04 12.98
C ASP A 181 -9.29 13.12 11.88
N PRO A 182 -9.72 14.35 11.52
CA PRO A 182 -10.82 14.56 10.58
C PRO A 182 -10.50 13.98 9.19
N GLY A 183 -11.44 13.24 8.62
CA GLY A 183 -11.31 12.61 7.30
C GLY A 183 -10.73 11.19 7.33
N ARG A 184 -10.19 10.73 8.46
CA ARG A 184 -9.67 9.36 8.59
C ARG A 184 -10.81 8.34 8.73
N TYR A 185 -10.94 7.45 7.74
CA TYR A 185 -11.97 6.40 7.68
C TYR A 185 -13.41 6.90 7.82
N ILE A 186 -13.64 8.20 7.72
CA ILE A 186 -14.94 8.84 7.70
C ILE A 186 -14.77 10.00 6.71
N PRO A 187 -15.33 9.91 5.50
CA PRO A 187 -15.24 10.97 4.51
C PRO A 187 -15.60 12.31 5.17
N ALA A 188 -14.74 13.31 5.04
CA ALA A 188 -15.07 14.65 5.49
C ALA A 188 -16.37 15.10 4.80
N LYS A 189 -17.17 15.93 5.47
CA LYS A 189 -18.28 16.62 4.79
C LYS A 189 -17.68 17.34 3.58
N SER A 190 -18.28 17.20 2.40
CA SER A 190 -17.94 18.03 1.25
C SER A 190 -18.10 19.48 1.68
N VAL A 191 -16.99 20.18 1.91
CA VAL A 191 -17.02 21.60 2.22
C VAL A 191 -17.43 22.29 0.92
N ALA A 192 -18.69 22.72 0.83
CA ALA A 192 -19.00 23.82 -0.07
C ALA A 192 -18.04 24.97 0.29
N ALA A 193 -17.35 25.53 -0.71
CA ALA A 193 -16.28 26.50 -0.51
C ALA A 193 -16.67 27.52 0.58
N ARG A 194 -15.82 27.64 1.62
CA ARG A 194 -16.01 28.68 2.64
C ARG A 194 -16.02 30.03 1.90
N PRO A 195 -17.06 30.87 2.03
CA PRO A 195 -16.98 32.23 1.53
C PRO A 195 -15.81 32.94 2.24
N SER A 196 -15.03 33.68 1.46
CA SER A 196 -13.86 34.43 1.91
C SER A 196 -14.24 35.33 3.09
N PRO A 197 -13.38 35.49 4.11
CA PRO A 197 -13.63 36.44 5.18
C PRO A 197 -13.78 37.85 4.59
N PRO A 198 -14.68 38.70 5.11
CA PRO A 198 -14.74 40.09 4.69
C PRO A 198 -13.40 40.77 4.96
N SER A 199 -12.89 41.46 3.94
CA SER A 199 -11.68 42.30 4.04
C SER A 199 -11.84 43.29 5.19
N ARG A 200 -10.89 43.29 6.13
CA ARG A 200 -10.70 44.42 7.04
C ARG A 200 -9.94 45.53 6.33
#